data_AF-A0A956S7D5-F1
#
_entry.id   AF-A0A956S7D5-F1
#
_cell.length_a   1.000
_cell.length_b   1.000
_cell.length_c   1.000
_cell.angle_alpha   90.00
_cell.angle_beta   90.00
_cell.angle_gamma   90.00
#
_symmetry.space_group_name_H-M   'P 1'
#
loop_
_entity.id
_entity.type
_entity.pdbx_description
1 polymer ?
#
loop_
_entity_poly.entity_id
_entity_poly.type
_entity_poly.pdbx_seq_one_letter_code
_entity_poly.pdbx_strand_id
1 'polypeptide(L)'
;KYLYEECGCDPKARNNYAIRWASHNGHFEIVKYLYEKCKCDPTAQNNSAIIWAAYKGHLKIVRYLYEECECDPKVNDNEAIRVAAYYGYLDIVMYLYKKCGCDPKARNNYAIRWATLNGHLKIVEYLNLKLIFIFFKLTLVNE
;
A
#
# COMPACT_ATOMS: atom_id res chain seq x y z
N LYS A 1 -18.32 7.05 -16.28
CA LYS A 1 -19.66 6.49 -16.56
C LYS A 1 -20.00 6.57 -18.04
N TYR A 2 -20.34 7.75 -18.58
CA TYR A 2 -20.64 7.95 -20.02
C TYR A 2 -19.63 7.29 -20.98
N LEU A 3 -18.32 7.50 -20.78
CA LEU A 3 -17.29 6.90 -21.63
C LEU A 3 -17.32 5.35 -21.66
N TYR A 4 -17.68 4.71 -20.55
CA TYR A 4 -17.74 3.26 -20.47
C TYR A 4 -19.08 2.73 -21.00
N GLU A 5 -20.18 3.33 -20.57
CA GLU A 5 -21.53 2.82 -20.83
C GLU A 5 -22.05 3.22 -22.22
N GLU A 6 -21.74 4.43 -22.70
CA GLU A 6 -22.29 4.97 -23.94
C GLU A 6 -21.26 4.94 -25.09
N CYS A 7 -19.98 5.19 -24.80
CA CYS A 7 -18.94 5.20 -25.84
C CYS A 7 -18.22 3.86 -26.01
N GLY A 8 -18.48 2.88 -25.13
CA GLY A 8 -17.82 1.56 -25.18
C GLY A 8 -16.30 1.61 -24.99
N CYS A 9 -15.75 2.65 -24.34
CA CYS A 9 -14.32 2.72 -24.07
C CYS A 9 -13.91 1.59 -23.12
N ASP A 10 -12.84 0.85 -23.45
CA ASP A 10 -12.31 -0.21 -22.61
C ASP A 10 -11.51 0.36 -21.41
N PRO A 11 -12.02 0.24 -20.16
CA PRO A 11 -11.34 0.75 -18.97
C PRO A 11 -10.18 -0.16 -18.51
N LYS A 12 -10.04 -1.35 -19.10
CA LYS A 12 -8.98 -2.33 -18.80
C LYS A 12 -7.75 -2.16 -19.68
N ALA A 13 -7.82 -1.29 -20.69
CA ALA A 13 -6.74 -1.00 -21.61
C ALA A 13 -5.42 -0.63 -20.88
N ARG A 14 -4.30 -0.99 -21.51
CA ARG A 14 -2.93 -0.75 -21.01
C ARG A 14 -2.71 -1.29 -19.58
N ASN A 15 -3.05 -2.56 -19.34
CA ASN A 15 -2.91 -3.22 -18.04
C ASN A 15 -3.65 -2.47 -16.92
N ASN A 16 -4.95 -2.24 -17.13
CA ASN A 16 -5.83 -1.54 -16.20
C ASN A 16 -5.27 -0.17 -15.78
N TYR A 17 -4.75 0.61 -16.74
CA TYR A 17 -4.10 1.88 -16.44
C TYR A 17 -5.04 2.86 -15.72
N ALA A 18 -6.34 2.85 -16.07
CA ALA A 18 -7.33 3.73 -15.49
C ALA A 18 -7.44 3.58 -13.96
N ILE A 19 -7.53 2.34 -13.44
CA ILE A 19 -7.67 2.12 -11.99
C ILE A 19 -6.38 2.48 -11.26
N ARG A 20 -5.22 2.13 -11.84
CA ARG A 20 -3.91 2.48 -11.29
C ARG A 20 -3.73 3.99 -11.19
N TRP A 21 -4.08 4.74 -12.24
CA TRP A 21 -3.96 6.19 -12.25
C TRP A 21 -4.96 6.87 -11.32
N ALA A 22 -6.18 6.34 -11.20
CA ALA A 22 -7.15 6.79 -10.21
C ALA A 22 -6.64 6.58 -8.77
N SER A 23 -6.01 5.43 -8.50
CA SER A 23 -5.35 5.13 -7.21
C SER A 23 -4.20 6.08 -6.91
N HIS A 24 -3.41 6.44 -7.92
CA HIS A 24 -2.32 7.42 -7.80
C HIS A 24 -2.84 8.82 -7.45
N ASN A 25 -3.95 9.26 -8.02
CA ASN A 25 -4.46 10.63 -7.83
C ASN A 25 -5.47 10.76 -6.66
N GLY A 26 -5.72 9.68 -5.93
CA GLY A 26 -6.59 9.73 -4.75
C GLY A 26 -8.08 9.73 -5.06
N HIS A 27 -8.48 9.36 -6.28
CA HIS A 27 -9.88 9.37 -6.71
C HIS A 27 -10.63 8.11 -6.28
N PHE A 28 -10.90 8.01 -4.98
CA PHE A 28 -11.50 6.83 -4.35
C PHE A 28 -12.80 6.35 -5.02
N GLU A 29 -13.75 7.25 -5.29
CA GLU A 29 -15.02 6.87 -5.93
C GLU A 29 -14.82 6.33 -7.36
N ILE A 30 -13.80 6.82 -8.07
CA ILE A 30 -13.44 6.31 -9.40
C ILE A 30 -12.82 4.91 -9.28
N VAL A 31 -11.93 4.68 -8.31
CA VAL A 31 -11.36 3.34 -8.05
C VAL A 31 -12.47 2.33 -7.77
N LYS A 32 -13.42 2.70 -6.90
CA LYS A 32 -14.57 1.87 -6.55
C LYS A 32 -15.44 1.56 -7.77
N TYR A 33 -15.79 2.58 -8.56
CA TYR A 33 -16.56 2.39 -9.80
C TYR A 33 -15.84 1.48 -10.81
N LEU A 34 -14.54 1.68 -11.01
CA LEU A 34 -13.74 0.89 -11.95
C LEU A 34 -13.64 -0.59 -11.53
N TYR A 35 -13.47 -0.87 -10.23
CA TYR A 35 -13.43 -2.24 -9.73
C TYR A 35 -14.81 -2.90 -9.79
N GLU A 36 -15.83 -2.27 -9.20
CA GLU A 36 -17.14 -2.91 -8.99
C GLU A 36 -17.96 -3.01 -10.29
N LYS A 37 -17.95 -1.96 -11.12
CA LYS A 37 -18.79 -1.85 -12.31
C LYS A 37 -18.05 -2.19 -13.59
N CYS A 38 -16.82 -1.70 -13.74
CA CYS A 38 -16.03 -1.96 -14.95
C CYS A 38 -15.22 -3.27 -14.88
N LYS A 39 -15.19 -3.95 -13.72
CA LYS A 39 -14.45 -5.19 -13.50
C LYS A 39 -12.97 -5.05 -13.89
N CYS A 40 -12.39 -3.89 -13.62
CA CYS A 40 -10.96 -3.65 -13.79
C CYS A 40 -10.19 -4.45 -12.74
N ASP A 41 -9.01 -4.94 -13.14
CA ASP A 41 -8.12 -5.69 -12.26
C ASP A 41 -7.05 -4.76 -11.66
N PRO A 42 -7.11 -4.44 -10.34
CA PRO A 42 -6.13 -3.59 -9.67
C PRO A 42 -4.80 -4.31 -9.35
N THR A 43 -4.74 -5.64 -9.51
CA THR A 43 -3.52 -6.44 -9.32
C THR A 43 -2.59 -6.35 -10.54
N ALA A 44 -3.08 -5.78 -11.64
CA ALA A 44 -2.33 -5.59 -12.87
C ALA A 44 -1.01 -4.82 -12.66
N GLN A 45 0.01 -5.27 -13.41
CA GLN A 45 1.36 -4.72 -13.35
C GLN A 45 1.93 -4.73 -11.92
N ASN A 46 1.96 -5.93 -11.32
CA ASN A 46 2.49 -6.22 -9.99
C ASN A 46 1.84 -5.36 -8.90
N ASN A 47 0.51 -5.38 -8.81
CA ASN A 47 -0.26 -4.64 -7.79
C ASN A 47 0.06 -3.13 -7.74
N SER A 48 0.44 -2.54 -8.88
CA SER A 48 0.87 -1.13 -8.90
C SER A 48 -0.18 -0.14 -8.37
N ALA A 49 -1.47 -0.46 -8.42
CA ALA A 49 -2.52 0.38 -7.85
C ALA A 49 -2.35 0.61 -6.34
N ILE A 50 -2.07 -0.44 -5.55
CA ILE A 50 -1.90 -0.30 -4.09
C ILE A 50 -0.57 0.39 -3.76
N ILE A 51 0.48 0.11 -4.54
CA ILE A 51 1.79 0.75 -4.39
C ILE A 51 1.68 2.25 -4.68
N TRP A 52 1.00 2.66 -5.76
CA TRP A 52 0.84 4.06 -6.12
C TRP A 52 -0.05 4.82 -5.14
N ALA A 53 -1.10 4.18 -4.61
CA ALA A 53 -1.88 4.75 -3.53
C ALA A 53 -1.03 4.97 -2.26
N ALA A 54 -0.20 4.00 -1.88
CA ALA A 54 0.72 4.15 -0.75
C ALA A 54 1.78 5.23 -0.99
N TYR A 55 2.33 5.30 -2.21
CA TYR A 55 3.30 6.31 -2.65
C TYR A 55 2.75 7.74 -2.57
N LYS A 56 1.44 7.94 -2.76
CA LYS A 56 0.77 9.25 -2.71
C LYS A 56 0.01 9.53 -1.41
N GLY A 57 0.09 8.64 -0.42
CA GLY A 57 -0.51 8.88 0.89
C GLY A 57 -2.02 8.64 0.95
N HIS A 58 -2.59 7.84 0.03
CA HIS A 58 -4.03 7.63 -0.07
C HIS A 58 -4.49 6.41 0.73
N LEU A 59 -4.50 6.52 2.08
CA LEU A 59 -4.86 5.42 2.97
C LEU A 59 -6.22 4.76 2.64
N LYS A 60 -7.25 5.56 2.35
CA LYS A 60 -8.60 5.01 2.03
C LYS A 60 -8.56 4.06 0.84
N ILE A 61 -7.75 4.37 -0.18
CA ILE A 61 -7.58 3.53 -1.36
C ILE A 61 -6.73 2.31 -1.02
N VAL A 62 -5.64 2.46 -0.26
CA VAL A 62 -4.82 1.33 0.21
C VAL A 62 -5.66 0.29 0.95
N ARG A 63 -6.53 0.76 1.86
CA ARG A 63 -7.44 -0.11 2.62
C ARG A 63 -8.40 -0.85 1.71
N TYR A 64 -9.10 -0.13 0.84
CA TYR A 64 -10.08 -0.74 -0.07
C TYR A 64 -9.43 -1.75 -1.03
N LEU A 65 -8.27 -1.42 -1.60
CA LEU A 65 -7.56 -2.33 -2.50
C LEU A 65 -7.11 -3.63 -1.80
N TYR A 66 -6.71 -3.55 -0.53
CA TYR A 66 -6.33 -4.73 0.24
C TYR A 66 -7.55 -5.53 0.74
N GLU A 67 -8.55 -4.85 1.30
CA GLU A 67 -9.69 -5.48 1.97
C GLU A 67 -10.71 -6.05 0.96
N GLU A 68 -10.95 -5.35 -0.16
CA GLU A 68 -12.05 -5.66 -1.09
C GLU A 68 -11.57 -6.09 -2.49
N CYS A 69 -10.31 -5.78 -2.85
CA CYS A 69 -9.77 -6.05 -4.18
C CYS A 69 -8.63 -7.07 -4.22
N GLU A 70 -8.34 -7.74 -3.09
CA GLU A 70 -7.33 -8.80 -2.99
C GLU A 70 -5.92 -8.39 -3.44
N CYS A 71 -5.61 -7.09 -3.47
CA CYS A 71 -4.28 -6.63 -3.84
C CYS A 71 -3.25 -7.01 -2.79
N ASP A 72 -2.10 -7.55 -3.22
CA ASP A 72 -0.98 -7.86 -2.33
C ASP A 72 0.01 -6.69 -2.22
N PRO A 73 0.11 -6.02 -1.06
CA PRO A 73 1.09 -4.95 -0.84
C PRO A 73 2.53 -5.45 -0.61
N LYS A 74 2.75 -6.77 -0.51
CA LYS A 74 4.07 -7.37 -0.22
C LYS A 74 4.94 -7.56 -1.47
N VAL A 75 4.37 -7.37 -2.66
CA VAL A 75 5.10 -7.43 -3.93
C VAL A 75 6.30 -6.47 -3.98
N ASN A 76 7.25 -6.75 -4.87
CA ASN A 76 8.45 -5.94 -5.10
C ASN A 76 9.24 -5.65 -3.81
N ASP A 77 9.42 -6.68 -2.98
CA ASP A 77 10.06 -6.60 -1.66
C ASP A 77 9.35 -5.60 -0.73
N ASN A 78 8.05 -5.78 -0.53
CA ASN A 78 7.20 -4.92 0.30
C ASN A 78 7.30 -3.44 -0.10
N GLU A 79 7.17 -3.16 -1.40
CA GLU A 79 7.36 -1.81 -1.93
C GLU A 79 6.39 -0.80 -1.30
N ALA A 80 5.14 -1.20 -1.05
CA ALA A 80 4.11 -0.32 -0.49
C ALA A 80 4.50 0.26 0.88
N ILE A 81 5.02 -0.56 1.82
CA ILE A 81 5.44 -0.05 3.15
C ILE A 81 6.71 0.78 3.04
N ARG A 82 7.60 0.44 2.10
CA ARG A 82 8.85 1.17 1.87
C ARG A 82 8.60 2.58 1.36
N VAL A 83 7.73 2.74 0.35
CA VAL A 83 7.40 4.07 -0.18
C VAL A 83 6.62 4.89 0.84
N ALA A 84 5.68 4.29 1.58
CA ALA A 84 4.97 4.99 2.65
C ALA A 84 5.92 5.49 3.74
N ALA A 85 6.92 4.69 4.12
CA ALA A 85 7.94 5.08 5.09
C ALA A 85 8.88 6.18 4.56
N TYR A 86 9.24 6.13 3.28
CA TYR A 86 10.03 7.18 2.64
C TYR A 86 9.33 8.55 2.68
N TYR A 87 8.04 8.58 2.38
CA TYR A 87 7.25 9.83 2.34
C TYR A 87 6.66 10.27 3.68
N GLY A 88 6.81 9.47 4.74
CA GLY A 88 6.38 9.86 6.08
C GLY A 88 4.92 9.56 6.41
N TYR A 89 4.26 8.69 5.64
CA TYR A 89 2.86 8.31 5.84
C TYR A 89 2.71 7.26 6.95
N LEU A 90 2.81 7.71 8.20
CA LEU A 90 2.75 6.84 9.38
C LEU A 90 1.48 5.99 9.43
N ASP A 91 0.32 6.55 9.10
CA ASP A 91 -0.97 5.87 9.08
C ASP A 91 -0.99 4.68 8.11
N ILE A 92 -0.43 4.86 6.91
CA ILE A 92 -0.27 3.79 5.92
C ILE A 92 0.75 2.75 6.40
N VAL A 93 1.90 3.18 6.94
CA VAL A 93 2.90 2.24 7.48
C VAL A 93 2.30 1.38 8.60
N MET A 94 1.55 2.01 9.51
CA MET A 94 0.88 1.29 10.60
C MET A 94 -0.12 0.27 10.05
N TYR A 95 -0.93 0.66 9.06
CA TYR A 95 -1.92 -0.21 8.44
C TYR A 95 -1.26 -1.39 7.71
N LEU A 96 -0.32 -1.12 6.80
CA LEU A 96 0.40 -2.15 6.04
C LEU A 96 1.13 -3.14 6.94
N TYR A 97 1.73 -2.66 8.03
CA TYR A 97 2.39 -3.52 8.99
C TYR A 97 1.41 -4.35 9.83
N LYS A 98 0.41 -3.72 10.46
CA LYS A 98 -0.50 -4.40 11.42
C LYS A 98 -1.55 -5.27 10.74
N LYS A 99 -2.08 -4.83 9.61
CA LYS A 99 -3.24 -5.46 8.95
C LYS A 99 -2.83 -6.27 7.72
N CYS A 100 -1.90 -5.76 6.92
CA CYS A 100 -1.44 -6.47 5.74
C CYS A 100 -0.25 -7.42 6.01
N GLY A 101 0.41 -7.29 7.16
CA GLY A 101 1.57 -8.10 7.52
C GLY A 101 2.77 -7.87 6.60
N CYS A 102 2.94 -6.65 6.07
CA CYS A 102 4.13 -6.27 5.32
C CYS A 102 5.38 -6.31 6.22
N ASP A 103 6.51 -6.78 5.68
CA ASP A 103 7.78 -6.82 6.39
C ASP A 103 8.56 -5.50 6.19
N PRO A 104 8.74 -4.66 7.24
CA PRO A 104 9.52 -3.44 7.15
C PRO A 104 11.03 -3.68 6.98
N LYS A 105 11.50 -4.93 7.19
CA LYS A 105 12.92 -5.31 7.05
C LYS A 105 13.30 -5.63 5.61
N ALA A 106 12.32 -5.76 4.71
CA ALA A 106 12.55 -6.06 3.31
C ALA A 106 13.56 -5.10 2.66
N ARG A 107 14.33 -5.63 1.69
CA ARG A 107 15.39 -4.91 0.97
C ARG A 107 16.38 -4.19 1.89
N ASN A 108 16.93 -4.94 2.86
CA ASN A 108 17.91 -4.46 3.82
C ASN A 108 17.41 -3.25 4.64
N ASN A 109 16.31 -3.46 5.36
CA ASN A 109 15.69 -2.49 6.27
C ASN A 109 15.33 -1.15 5.58
N TYR A 110 14.89 -1.21 4.32
CA TYR A 110 14.68 -0.02 3.50
C TYR A 110 13.68 0.95 4.16
N ALA A 111 12.56 0.43 4.69
CA ALA A 111 11.52 1.27 5.28
C ALA A 111 12.08 2.15 6.42
N ILE A 112 12.81 1.58 7.38
CA ILE A 112 13.37 2.34 8.50
C ILE A 112 14.56 3.23 8.08
N ARG A 113 15.42 2.77 7.16
CA ARG A 113 16.56 3.57 6.67
C ARG A 113 16.10 4.88 6.05
N TRP A 114 15.08 4.83 5.19
CA TRP A 114 14.56 6.02 4.53
C TRP A 114 13.67 6.87 5.42
N ALA A 115 12.90 6.27 6.33
CA ALA A 115 12.21 7.03 7.37
C ALA A 115 13.21 7.83 8.23
N THR A 116 14.34 7.23 8.57
CA THR A 116 15.42 7.89 9.34
C THR A 116 16.06 9.00 8.52
N LEU A 117 16.44 8.74 7.26
CA LEU A 117 17.09 9.73 6.40
C LEU A 117 16.22 10.97 6.17
N ASN A 118 14.90 10.80 6.04
CA ASN A 118 13.96 11.89 5.81
C ASN A 118 13.40 12.52 7.11
N GLY A 119 13.88 12.10 8.29
CA GLY A 119 13.49 12.68 9.57
C GLY A 119 12.08 12.28 10.06
N HIS A 120 11.51 11.18 9.55
CA HIS A 120 10.18 10.68 9.93
C HIS A 120 10.21 9.94 11.28
N LEU A 121 10.53 10.68 12.35
CA LEU A 121 10.79 10.15 13.69
C LEU A 121 9.68 9.21 14.18
N LYS A 122 8.41 9.59 14.02
CA LYS A 122 7.27 8.77 14.46
C LYS A 122 7.22 7.39 13.80
N ILE A 123 7.68 7.26 12.55
CA ILE A 123 7.77 5.97 11.85
C ILE A 123 8.93 5.15 12.42
N VAL A 124 10.08 5.78 12.64
CA VAL A 124 11.25 5.12 13.24
C VAL A 124 10.91 4.59 14.63
N GLU A 125 10.31 5.42 15.49
CA GLU A 125 9.84 5.02 16.82
C GLU A 125 8.86 3.86 16.73
N TYR A 126 7.85 3.95 15.87
CA TYR A 126 6.84 2.90 15.72
C TYR A 126 7.43 1.55 15.26
N LEU A 127 8.35 1.56 14.29
CA LEU A 127 8.99 0.35 13.78
C LEU A 127 10.05 -0.20 14.76
N ASN A 128 10.76 0.66 15.51
CA ASN A 128 11.74 0.25 16.54
C ASN A 128 11.10 -0.28 17.83
N LEU A 129 10.03 0.35 18.32
CA LEU A 129 9.34 -0.09 19.55
C LEU A 129 8.86 -1.54 19.45
N LYS A 130 8.50 -1.99 18.25
CA LYS A 130 8.07 -3.38 18.02
C LYS A 130 9.21 -4.37 17.85
N LEU A 131 10.38 -3.92 17.39
CA LEU A 131 11.58 -4.75 17.34
C LEU A 131 12.06 -5.13 18.74
N ILE A 132 12.00 -4.19 19.69
CA ILE A 132 12.34 -4.44 21.11
C ILE A 132 11.29 -5.36 21.76
N PHE A 133 10.00 -5.15 21.46
CA PHE A 133 8.91 -5.98 22.02
C PHE A 133 8.95 -7.45 21.57
N ILE A 134 9.39 -7.74 20.33
CA ILE A 134 9.55 -9.14 19.87
C ILE A 134 10.69 -9.83 20.63
N PHE A 135 11.82 -9.12 20.84
CA PHE A 135 12.93 -9.65 21.64
C PHE A 135 12.50 -9.95 23.08
N PHE A 136 11.79 -9.03 23.73
CA PHE A 136 11.31 -9.23 25.10
C PHE A 136 10.28 -10.36 25.25
N LYS A 137 9.42 -10.57 24.24
CA LYS A 137 8.42 -11.65 24.28
C LYS A 137 9.03 -13.03 24.05
N LEU A 138 10.13 -13.13 23.29
CA LEU A 138 10.87 -14.38 23.10
C LEU A 138 11.71 -14.76 24.33
N THR A 139 12.21 -13.79 25.09
CA THR A 139 12.92 -14.08 26.35
C THR A 139 11.97 -14.52 27.47
N LEU A 140 10.74 -13.99 27.52
CA LEU A 140 9.76 -14.30 28.59
C LEU A 140 8.91 -15.57 28.34
N VAL A 141 8.92 -16.14 27.13
CA VAL A 141 8.20 -17.40 26.82
C VAL A 141 9.12 -18.62 26.95
N ASN A 142 10.43 -18.40 27.15
CA ASN A 142 11.42 -19.45 27.35
C ASN A 142 11.87 -19.59 28.84
N GLU A 143 11.12 -19.01 29.77
CA GLU A 143 11.20 -19.25 31.22
C GLU A 143 9.92 -19.95 31.69
#